data_AF-A0A9P7ZJ49-F1
#
_entry.id   AF-A0A9P7ZJ49-F1
#
_cell.length_a   1.000
_cell.length_b   1.000
_cell.length_c   1.000
_cell.angle_alpha   90.00
_cell.angle_beta   90.00
_cell.angle_gamma   90.00
#
_symmetry.space_group_name_H-M   'P 1'
#
loop_
_entity.id
_entity.type
_entity.pdbx_description
1 polymer ?
#
loop_
_entity_poly.entity_id
_entity_poly.type
_entity_poly.pdbx_seq_one_letter_code
_entity_poly.pdbx_strand_id
1 'polypeptide(L)'
;MHTGQSIVCLSALVALCLESAKAAVVTSNPQASVDLKCRHDARDIQPHHFGVWPPPQEITETGCGIRLNGDVTIVTGDTADEPTISLIKTIVTSAGGKATVSTKPTGKGTQILVGTGAENSFAADAAQELTGQAATDLDAEGYVLATGKVDGQLSVVLNGVDTRGAFYAAQTLRQLVDDRSGVPGIQARDWPLMPVRGSIEGFYGIPWSHEARLDQFVLYGQHKMNTYIYTPKDDELLRRRWRELYEGDDLDKLQELVDTANANHVDFTFALSPGNDLCYSSEDDFNATVAKFDQLRDLGVQRFYIALDDIPTDGFHCDSDDDKWPHDQEWHWLADAQACYLNRVQQEWIEKHGLDALETVPTNYAGSQPDPYKDRFGTQLDKKVRIQWTGEGVFSPNVTVESVVRAGETYVTDTLFFWDNFPVNDGDFSRLFLNPLTEPANGPVYDAKASMDEALRELAGRDEDVHEALVAFVDLNQNWPYREPEIFAPALSKDIQEFWAAREKGGGGPLRERLQLLMKLPELLSRMDMKGFATDVEPWSTAAMQWAKACQHLVAMLEALDEGDKTKADEEYGEAKAWVKKTEEKTVETLDREGNPDSYAPNVGDGVFESFLGDATAVYEGTG
;
A
#
# COMPACT_ATOMS: atom_id res chain seq x y z
N MET A 1 -29.85 -4.18 0.50
CA MET A 1 -28.75 -4.59 1.39
C MET A 1 -27.62 -4.98 0.49
N HIS A 2 -26.85 -4.00 0.05
CA HIS A 2 -25.69 -4.20 -0.81
C HIS A 2 -24.47 -4.28 0.11
N THR A 3 -23.98 -5.48 0.34
CA THR A 3 -22.62 -5.73 0.82
C THR A 3 -21.72 -5.57 -0.41
N GLY A 4 -21.24 -4.35 -0.65
CA GLY A 4 -20.40 -4.00 -1.79
C GLY A 4 -18.94 -4.34 -1.50
N GLN A 5 -18.36 -5.12 -2.40
CA GLN A 5 -17.01 -5.69 -2.40
C GLN A 5 -15.95 -4.59 -2.40
N SER A 6 -14.89 -4.75 -1.61
CA SER A 6 -13.67 -3.97 -1.78
C SER A 6 -12.78 -4.76 -2.76
N ILE A 7 -12.16 -4.12 -3.74
CA ILE A 7 -11.01 -4.73 -4.43
C ILE A 7 -9.79 -4.06 -3.79
N VAL A 8 -9.20 -4.75 -2.82
CA VAL A 8 -7.96 -4.32 -2.17
C VAL A 8 -6.84 -4.42 -3.19
N CYS A 9 -6.47 -3.27 -3.73
CA CYS A 9 -5.26 -3.10 -4.52
C CYS A 9 -4.12 -2.77 -3.56
N LEU A 10 -3.61 -3.76 -2.81
CA LEU A 10 -2.44 -3.56 -1.95
C LEU A 10 -1.50 -4.76 -1.85
N SER A 11 -0.28 -4.50 -2.29
CA SER A 11 0.88 -4.68 -1.40
C SER A 11 0.69 -3.80 -0.15
N ALA A 12 0.67 -4.42 1.04
CA ALA A 12 0.65 -3.86 2.41
C ALA A 12 -0.71 -3.70 3.17
N LEU A 13 -1.17 -4.72 3.91
CA LEU A 13 -1.15 -4.86 5.41
C LEU A 13 -1.94 -4.04 6.51
N VAL A 14 -3.23 -4.34 6.77
CA VAL A 14 -3.87 -4.79 8.08
C VAL A 14 -4.63 -3.89 9.14
N ALA A 15 -5.89 -4.35 9.40
CA ALA A 15 -6.79 -4.56 10.59
C ALA A 15 -7.10 -3.55 11.74
N LEU A 16 -8.38 -3.58 12.24
CA LEU A 16 -8.83 -4.10 13.58
C LEU A 16 -10.28 -3.68 14.00
N CYS A 17 -11.08 -4.57 14.63
CA CYS A 17 -11.57 -4.43 16.04
C CYS A 17 -12.75 -5.34 16.51
N LEU A 18 -12.46 -6.08 17.61
CA LEU A 18 -13.19 -6.31 18.89
C LEU A 18 -14.69 -6.65 18.98
N GLU A 19 -15.03 -7.80 19.62
CA GLU A 19 -15.56 -7.84 21.01
C GLU A 19 -15.70 -9.25 21.66
N SER A 20 -15.17 -9.34 22.90
CA SER A 20 -15.57 -10.14 24.07
C SER A 20 -15.67 -11.70 24.06
N ALA A 21 -14.85 -12.38 24.89
CA ALA A 21 -15.29 -13.32 25.95
C ALA A 21 -14.16 -14.04 26.72
N LYS A 22 -14.14 -13.79 28.04
CA LYS A 22 -13.84 -14.69 29.19
C LYS A 22 -12.65 -15.67 29.18
N ALA A 23 -11.67 -15.29 30.01
CA ALA A 23 -10.96 -16.07 31.04
C ALA A 23 -10.64 -17.56 30.76
N ALA A 24 -9.37 -17.83 30.44
CA ALA A 24 -8.72 -19.10 30.72
C ALA A 24 -7.59 -18.89 31.74
N VAL A 25 -7.74 -19.52 32.90
CA VAL A 25 -6.73 -19.58 33.96
C VAL A 25 -5.57 -20.44 33.47
N VAL A 26 -4.39 -19.83 33.29
CA VAL A 26 -3.13 -20.58 33.13
C VAL A 26 -2.30 -20.38 34.39
N THR A 27 -2.03 -21.50 35.03
CA THR A 27 -1.32 -21.63 36.30
C THR A 27 0.08 -21.04 36.24
N SER A 28 0.39 -20.20 37.22
CA SER A 28 1.72 -19.68 37.54
C SER A 28 2.75 -20.79 37.67
N ASN A 29 3.88 -20.65 36.96
CA ASN A 29 5.12 -21.32 37.35
C ASN A 29 6.06 -20.25 37.94
N PRO A 30 6.48 -20.35 39.22
CA PRO A 30 7.28 -19.32 39.88
C PRO A 30 8.76 -19.48 39.57
N GLN A 31 9.43 -18.33 39.45
CA GLN A 31 10.90 -18.15 39.47
C GLN A 31 11.70 -18.70 38.28
N ALA A 32 11.83 -17.84 37.27
CA ALA A 32 13.14 -17.54 36.70
C ALA A 32 13.34 -16.02 36.72
N SER A 33 14.00 -15.52 37.76
CA SER A 33 14.51 -14.15 37.80
C SER A 33 15.61 -14.02 36.74
N VAL A 34 15.29 -13.45 35.59
CA VAL A 34 16.30 -12.97 34.64
C VAL A 34 16.43 -11.46 34.83
N ASP A 35 17.54 -11.07 35.46
CA ASP A 35 17.97 -9.70 35.66
C ASP A 35 18.48 -9.15 34.30
N LEU A 36 17.65 -8.40 33.57
CA LEU A 36 18.02 -7.69 32.33
C LEU A 36 18.90 -6.47 32.69
N LYS A 37 20.15 -6.74 33.05
CA LYS A 37 21.20 -5.71 33.12
C LYS A 37 21.60 -5.31 31.70
N CYS A 38 21.80 -4.01 31.47
CA CYS A 38 22.55 -3.47 30.32
C CYS A 38 23.83 -4.29 30.12
N ARG A 39 23.86 -5.18 29.13
CA ARG A 39 25.08 -5.89 28.71
C ARG A 39 25.69 -5.08 27.58
N HIS A 40 26.88 -4.54 27.85
CA HIS A 40 27.71 -3.91 26.83
C HIS A 40 28.28 -5.01 25.95
N ASP A 41 27.69 -5.23 24.78
CA ASP A 41 28.34 -5.78 23.58
C ASP A 41 27.40 -5.49 22.42
N ALA A 42 27.58 -4.34 21.76
CA ALA A 42 26.84 -3.99 20.55
C ALA A 42 27.14 -5.03 19.46
N ARG A 43 26.10 -5.53 18.80
CA ARG A 43 26.21 -6.39 17.62
C ARG A 43 25.49 -5.70 16.47
N ASP A 44 26.15 -5.61 15.32
CA ASP A 44 25.45 -5.31 14.07
C ASP A 44 24.50 -6.46 13.77
N ILE A 45 23.22 -6.14 13.76
CA ILE A 45 22.12 -7.05 13.47
C ILE A 45 21.40 -6.43 12.27
N GLN A 46 21.12 -7.23 11.24
CA GLN A 46 20.38 -6.77 10.06
C GLN A 46 19.02 -6.14 10.47
N PRO A 47 18.59 -5.02 9.87
CA PRO A 47 17.39 -4.28 10.30
C PRO A 47 16.10 -5.11 10.43
N HIS A 48 15.91 -6.11 9.54
CA HIS A 48 14.75 -6.99 9.54
C HIS A 48 14.65 -7.92 10.77
N HIS A 49 15.72 -8.10 11.54
CA HIS A 49 15.66 -8.95 12.75
C HIS A 49 14.82 -8.34 13.89
N PHE A 50 14.47 -7.06 13.82
CA PHE A 50 13.58 -6.42 14.79
C PHE A 50 12.10 -6.49 14.39
N GLY A 51 11.76 -7.03 13.20
CA GLY A 51 10.38 -7.05 12.71
C GLY A 51 9.80 -5.66 12.52
N VAL A 52 10.62 -4.68 12.13
CA VAL A 52 10.21 -3.29 11.89
C VAL A 52 10.08 -3.05 10.39
N TRP A 53 8.91 -2.57 9.98
CA TRP A 53 8.55 -2.31 8.59
C TRP A 53 7.86 -0.94 8.43
N PRO A 54 8.24 -0.12 7.42
CA PRO A 54 9.41 -0.27 6.55
C PRO A 54 10.73 -0.37 7.35
N PRO A 55 11.75 -1.09 6.82
CA PRO A 55 13.00 -1.30 7.53
C PRO A 55 13.71 0.04 7.73
N PRO A 56 14.14 0.38 8.96
CA PRO A 56 14.88 1.61 9.19
C PRO A 56 16.19 1.64 8.40
N GLN A 57 16.59 2.83 7.92
CA GLN A 57 17.88 3.00 7.23
C GLN A 57 19.06 2.56 8.10
N GLU A 58 19.02 2.89 9.40
CA GLU A 58 20.02 2.51 10.38
C GLU A 58 19.34 2.03 11.67
N ILE A 59 19.73 0.86 12.18
CA ILE A 59 19.30 0.36 13.49
C ILE A 59 20.38 -0.53 14.13
N THR A 60 20.62 -0.35 15.43
CA THR A 60 21.63 -1.09 16.19
C THR A 60 21.11 -1.48 17.56
N GLU A 61 21.41 -2.71 18.01
CA GLU A 61 21.11 -3.17 19.36
C GLU A 61 22.16 -2.64 20.37
N THR A 62 21.69 -2.01 21.44
CA THR A 62 22.51 -1.43 22.52
C THR A 62 22.38 -2.15 23.85
N GLY A 63 21.46 -3.13 23.96
CA GLY A 63 21.32 -4.04 25.10
C GLY A 63 20.64 -3.46 26.35
N CYS A 64 20.18 -2.20 26.33
CA CYS A 64 19.42 -1.56 27.42
C CYS A 64 17.92 -1.48 27.11
N GLY A 65 17.20 -2.60 27.19
CA GLY A 65 15.74 -2.59 27.02
C GLY A 65 15.00 -1.82 28.12
N ILE A 66 13.87 -1.22 27.77
CA ILE A 66 13.07 -0.35 28.64
C ILE A 66 11.66 -0.91 28.79
N ARG A 67 11.19 -1.05 30.04
CA ARG A 67 9.80 -1.44 30.31
C ARG A 67 8.86 -0.25 30.26
N LEU A 68 7.69 -0.47 29.68
CA LEU A 68 6.61 0.52 29.60
C LEU A 68 5.41 0.18 30.50
N ASN A 69 5.43 -0.96 31.20
CA ASN A 69 4.33 -1.43 32.07
C ASN A 69 4.20 -0.77 33.45
N GLY A 70 4.84 0.39 33.65
CA GLY A 70 4.82 1.15 34.90
C GLY A 70 4.27 2.56 34.71
N ASP A 71 4.62 3.47 35.63
CA ASP A 71 4.37 4.89 35.44
C ASP A 71 5.33 5.43 34.36
N VAL A 72 4.77 5.97 33.27
CA VAL A 72 5.51 6.54 32.14
C VAL A 72 5.15 8.02 31.98
N THR A 73 6.17 8.87 31.97
CA THR A 73 6.00 10.30 31.64
C THR A 73 6.32 10.53 30.16
N ILE A 74 5.34 10.99 29.38
CA ILE A 74 5.54 11.50 28.02
C ILE A 74 5.93 12.97 28.14
N VAL A 75 7.16 13.30 27.77
CA VAL A 75 7.71 14.66 27.83
C VAL A 75 7.69 15.24 26.42
N THR A 76 6.96 16.34 26.23
CA THR A 76 6.72 16.97 24.92
C THR A 76 6.51 18.49 25.07
N GLY A 77 6.46 19.25 23.97
CA GLY A 77 6.23 20.69 24.01
C GLY A 77 4.76 21.07 24.20
N ASP A 78 4.48 22.37 24.34
CA ASP A 78 3.10 22.89 24.43
C ASP A 78 2.33 22.79 23.10
N THR A 79 3.05 22.65 21.99
CA THR A 79 2.50 22.54 20.63
C THR A 79 2.64 21.12 20.07
N ALA A 80 2.61 20.12 20.96
CA ALA A 80 2.76 18.73 20.61
C ALA A 80 1.63 18.22 19.70
N ASP A 81 2.00 17.39 18.75
CA ASP A 81 1.07 16.73 17.84
C ASP A 81 0.17 15.74 18.56
N GLU A 82 -1.14 16.02 18.55
CA GLU A 82 -2.13 15.22 19.29
C GLU A 82 -2.16 13.75 18.82
N PRO A 83 -2.18 13.44 17.51
CA PRO A 83 -2.09 12.07 17.04
C PRO A 83 -0.86 11.32 17.55
N THR A 84 0.32 11.94 17.50
CA THR A 84 1.57 11.35 18.03
C THR A 84 1.45 11.05 19.52
N ILE A 85 0.95 11.99 20.32
CA ILE A 85 0.82 11.79 21.78
C ILE A 85 -0.23 10.72 22.10
N SER A 86 -1.33 10.68 21.36
CA SER A 86 -2.39 9.69 21.52
C SER A 86 -1.92 8.28 21.14
N LEU A 87 -1.13 8.14 20.07
CA LEU A 87 -0.46 6.88 19.73
C LEU A 87 0.48 6.41 20.85
N ILE A 88 1.33 7.29 21.40
CA ILE A 88 2.26 6.93 22.48
C ILE A 88 1.50 6.51 23.75
N LYS A 89 0.39 7.18 24.09
CA LYS A 89 -0.48 6.76 25.20
C LYS A 89 -1.04 5.36 24.97
N THR A 90 -1.48 5.05 23.76
CA THR A 90 -1.97 3.72 23.38
C THR A 90 -0.87 2.68 23.52
N ILE A 91 0.34 2.95 23.01
CA ILE A 91 1.52 2.06 23.15
C ILE A 91 1.79 1.75 24.64
N VAL A 92 1.85 2.77 25.49
CA VAL A 92 2.08 2.60 26.93
C VAL A 92 0.96 1.80 27.59
N THR A 93 -0.30 2.09 27.24
CA THR A 93 -1.47 1.43 27.83
C THR A 93 -1.55 -0.04 27.41
N SER A 94 -1.27 -0.35 26.14
CA SER A 94 -1.19 -1.71 25.62
C SER A 94 -0.06 -2.52 26.28
N ALA A 95 1.03 -1.86 26.68
CA ALA A 95 2.06 -2.45 27.51
C ALA A 95 1.67 -2.57 29.01
N GLY A 96 0.44 -2.20 29.41
CA GLY A 96 -0.02 -2.26 30.79
C GLY A 96 0.49 -1.12 31.69
N GLY A 97 1.06 -0.07 31.10
CA GLY A 97 1.55 1.11 31.81
C GLY A 97 0.51 2.20 32.02
N LYS A 98 0.92 3.25 32.71
CA LYS A 98 0.13 4.48 32.91
C LYS A 98 0.88 5.68 32.36
N ALA A 99 0.37 6.23 31.27
CA ALA A 99 0.92 7.43 30.65
C ALA A 99 0.45 8.71 31.35
N THR A 100 1.37 9.67 31.53
CA THR A 100 1.09 11.05 31.91
C THR A 100 1.87 11.99 31.00
N VAL A 101 1.29 13.12 30.58
CA VAL A 101 1.95 14.09 29.72
C VAL A 101 2.50 15.24 30.56
N SER A 102 3.72 15.69 30.26
CA SER A 102 4.41 16.78 30.95
C SER A 102 5.26 17.58 29.98
N THR A 103 5.47 18.87 30.25
CA THR A 103 6.41 19.70 29.47
C THR A 103 7.86 19.58 29.93
N LYS A 104 8.11 18.85 31.03
CA LYS A 104 9.43 18.65 31.61
C LYS A 104 9.61 17.24 32.18
N PRO A 105 10.85 16.71 32.21
CA PRO A 105 11.18 15.48 32.93
C PRO A 105 10.79 15.57 34.41
N THR A 106 10.28 14.46 34.96
CA THR A 106 9.84 14.37 36.37
C THR A 106 10.91 13.79 37.29
N GLY A 107 11.97 13.18 36.74
CA GLY A 107 13.00 12.46 37.50
C GLY A 107 12.51 11.13 38.10
N LYS A 108 11.33 10.63 37.71
CA LYS A 108 10.71 9.43 38.27
C LYS A 108 10.18 8.50 37.17
N GLY A 109 10.33 7.19 37.39
CA GLY A 109 9.81 6.17 36.47
C GLY A 109 10.50 6.19 35.11
N THR A 110 9.84 5.61 34.12
CA THR A 110 10.28 5.66 32.72
C THR A 110 9.79 6.97 32.08
N GLN A 111 10.57 7.52 31.15
CA GLN A 111 10.13 8.64 30.32
C GLN A 111 10.19 8.32 28.83
N ILE A 112 9.29 8.96 28.07
CA ILE A 112 9.32 9.01 26.61
C ILE A 112 9.48 10.48 26.24
N LEU A 113 10.62 10.86 25.69
CA LEU A 113 10.90 12.22 25.22
C LEU A 113 10.53 12.29 23.73
N VAL A 114 9.57 13.14 23.36
CA VAL A 114 9.06 13.19 21.97
C VAL A 114 8.92 14.62 21.46
N GLY A 115 9.29 14.84 20.20
CA GLY A 115 9.07 16.09 19.48
C GLY A 115 10.28 16.50 18.62
N THR A 116 10.15 17.65 17.98
CA THR A 116 11.24 18.28 17.21
C THR A 116 12.21 19.01 18.14
N GLY A 117 13.40 19.36 17.63
CA GLY A 117 14.35 20.18 18.41
C GLY A 117 13.83 21.58 18.77
N ALA A 118 12.95 22.16 17.93
CA ALA A 118 12.35 23.46 18.17
C ALA A 118 11.20 23.39 19.20
N GLU A 119 10.42 22.31 19.18
CA GLU A 119 9.26 22.09 20.04
C GLU A 119 9.65 21.54 21.43
N ASN A 120 10.61 20.61 21.46
CA ASN A 120 11.05 19.91 22.66
C ASN A 120 12.55 19.63 22.63
N SER A 121 13.36 20.56 23.14
CA SER A 121 14.82 20.40 23.18
C SER A 121 15.27 19.18 23.99
N PHE A 122 14.49 18.69 24.97
CA PHE A 122 14.84 17.49 25.73
C PHE A 122 14.94 16.25 24.83
N ALA A 123 14.09 16.14 23.80
CA ALA A 123 14.16 15.01 22.87
C ALA A 123 15.43 15.08 22.01
N ALA A 124 15.77 16.26 21.48
CA ALA A 124 16.98 16.45 20.68
C ALA A 124 18.27 16.28 21.49
N ASP A 125 18.34 16.86 22.70
CA ASP A 125 19.50 16.73 23.60
C ASP A 125 19.73 15.26 24.00
N ALA A 126 18.66 14.54 24.32
CA ALA A 126 18.73 13.12 24.65
C ALA A 126 19.13 12.24 23.46
N ALA A 127 18.63 12.54 22.25
CA ALA A 127 19.05 11.85 21.03
C ALA A 127 20.56 12.04 20.79
N GLN A 128 21.04 13.28 20.94
CA GLN A 128 22.45 13.65 20.84
C GLN A 128 23.31 12.96 21.91
N GLU A 129 22.84 12.84 23.15
CA GLU A 129 23.54 12.14 24.24
C GLU A 129 23.65 10.64 23.97
N LEU A 130 22.56 9.99 23.56
CA LEU A 130 22.51 8.54 23.40
C LEU A 130 23.20 8.06 22.12
N THR A 131 23.02 8.77 21.01
CA THR A 131 23.46 8.31 19.67
C THR A 131 24.64 9.10 19.12
N GLY A 132 24.97 10.25 19.71
CA GLY A 132 25.97 11.17 19.17
C GLY A 132 25.44 12.09 18.07
N GLN A 133 24.17 11.99 17.69
CA GLN A 133 23.54 12.85 16.68
C GLN A 133 22.04 13.09 16.99
N ALA A 134 21.55 14.32 16.81
CA ALA A 134 20.12 14.61 16.80
C ALA A 134 19.51 14.32 15.41
N ALA A 135 18.19 14.48 15.25
CA ALA A 135 17.53 14.27 13.94
C ALA A 135 17.81 15.40 12.92
N THR A 136 18.32 16.55 13.35
CA THR A 136 18.41 17.79 12.53
C THR A 136 19.27 17.69 11.27
N ASP A 137 20.08 16.63 11.12
CA ASP A 137 20.90 16.36 9.94
C ASP A 137 20.25 15.40 8.93
N LEU A 138 19.03 14.92 9.21
CA LEU A 138 18.25 14.04 8.33
C LEU A 138 17.33 14.84 7.40
N ASP A 139 16.87 14.18 6.34
CA ASP A 139 15.85 14.71 5.44
C ASP A 139 14.48 14.84 6.13
N ALA A 140 13.55 15.58 5.51
CA ALA A 140 12.19 15.75 6.00
C ALA A 140 11.53 14.40 6.32
N GLU A 141 10.67 14.39 7.34
CA GLU A 141 10.04 13.19 7.90
C GLU A 141 11.03 12.20 8.57
N GLY A 142 12.33 12.54 8.60
CA GLY A 142 13.36 11.76 9.28
C GLY A 142 13.29 11.86 10.81
N TYR A 143 13.82 10.86 11.48
CA TYR A 143 13.81 10.79 12.94
C TYR A 143 14.94 9.95 13.55
N VAL A 144 15.16 10.15 14.84
CA VAL A 144 15.99 9.32 15.72
C VAL A 144 15.09 8.66 16.76
N LEU A 145 15.19 7.33 16.88
CA LEU A 145 14.62 6.56 17.98
C LEU A 145 15.75 5.95 18.80
N ALA A 146 15.78 6.21 20.10
CA ALA A 146 16.80 5.62 20.97
C ALA A 146 16.23 5.20 22.32
N THR A 147 16.86 4.21 22.92
CA THR A 147 16.58 3.76 24.29
C THR A 147 17.86 3.81 25.11
N GLY A 148 17.76 4.24 26.36
CA GLY A 148 18.91 4.30 27.24
C GLY A 148 18.62 4.98 28.58
N LYS A 149 19.67 5.54 29.16
CA LYS A 149 19.58 6.39 30.36
C LYS A 149 20.01 7.80 29.99
N VAL A 150 19.14 8.77 30.26
CA VAL A 150 19.39 10.21 30.11
C VAL A 150 19.30 10.78 31.51
N ASP A 151 20.34 11.47 31.98
CA ASP A 151 20.46 11.95 33.36
C ASP A 151 20.16 10.88 34.44
N GLY A 152 20.49 9.61 34.14
CA GLY A 152 20.25 8.47 35.03
C GLY A 152 18.82 7.91 35.02
N GLN A 153 17.89 8.50 34.26
CA GLN A 153 16.51 8.04 34.10
C GLN A 153 16.33 7.20 32.82
N LEU A 154 15.59 6.07 32.93
CA LEU A 154 15.27 5.23 31.77
C LEU A 154 14.42 6.02 30.77
N SER A 155 14.90 6.12 29.54
CA SER A 155 14.35 7.03 28.52
C SER A 155 14.21 6.34 27.17
N VAL A 156 13.02 6.42 26.59
CA VAL A 156 12.80 6.26 25.15
C VAL A 156 12.81 7.65 24.54
N VAL A 157 13.51 7.84 23.44
CA VAL A 157 13.64 9.12 22.74
C VAL A 157 13.05 8.97 21.34
N LEU A 158 12.16 9.89 20.97
CA LEU A 158 11.49 10.00 19.68
C LEU A 158 11.74 11.42 19.14
N ASN A 159 12.89 11.66 18.53
CA ASN A 159 13.25 12.98 18.02
C ASN A 159 13.03 13.03 16.51
N GLY A 160 12.05 13.82 16.06
CA GLY A 160 11.79 14.05 14.63
C GLY A 160 12.48 15.30 14.10
N VAL A 161 12.78 15.32 12.79
CA VAL A 161 13.12 16.54 12.03
C VAL A 161 11.95 17.52 12.07
N ASP A 162 10.76 17.01 11.79
CA ASP A 162 9.48 17.70 11.80
C ASP A 162 8.43 16.88 12.58
N THR A 163 7.21 17.40 12.63
CA THR A 163 6.09 16.76 13.34
C THR A 163 5.82 15.35 12.84
N ARG A 164 5.88 15.14 11.51
CA ARG A 164 5.62 13.84 10.89
C ARG A 164 6.74 12.84 11.17
N GLY A 165 7.99 13.28 11.22
CA GLY A 165 9.12 12.45 11.67
C GLY A 165 8.95 11.98 13.12
N ALA A 166 8.44 12.83 14.02
CA ALA A 166 8.13 12.41 15.39
C ALA A 166 6.99 11.38 15.44
N PHE A 167 5.96 11.54 14.61
CA PHE A 167 4.90 10.54 14.44
C PHE A 167 5.45 9.20 13.92
N TYR A 168 6.33 9.23 12.92
CA TYR A 168 6.97 8.02 12.37
C TYR A 168 7.90 7.33 13.37
N ALA A 169 8.58 8.08 14.24
CA ALA A 169 9.32 7.52 15.37
C ALA A 169 8.37 6.75 16.32
N ALA A 170 7.19 7.31 16.60
CA ALA A 170 6.18 6.63 17.41
C ALA A 170 5.59 5.38 16.72
N GLN A 171 5.46 5.38 15.39
CA GLN A 171 5.06 4.18 14.63
C GLN A 171 6.12 3.08 14.67
N THR A 172 7.41 3.43 14.60
CA THR A 172 8.49 2.46 14.81
C THR A 172 8.48 1.93 16.24
N LEU A 173 8.25 2.81 17.22
CA LEU A 173 8.09 2.40 18.62
C LEU A 173 6.93 1.40 18.80
N ARG A 174 5.79 1.62 18.12
CA ARG A 174 4.62 0.72 18.15
C ARG A 174 5.01 -0.71 17.81
N GLN A 175 5.82 -0.90 16.77
CA GLN A 175 6.24 -2.23 16.31
C GLN A 175 7.30 -2.86 17.23
N LEU A 176 8.14 -2.04 17.86
CA LEU A 176 9.20 -2.50 18.76
C LEU A 176 8.72 -2.93 20.16
N VAL A 177 7.52 -2.56 20.58
CA VAL A 177 6.98 -3.00 21.88
C VAL A 177 6.55 -4.46 21.78
N ASP A 178 7.29 -5.32 22.48
CA ASP A 178 7.06 -6.77 22.45
C ASP A 178 6.01 -7.24 23.48
N ASP A 179 5.64 -8.52 23.42
CA ASP A 179 4.72 -9.18 24.35
C ASP A 179 5.23 -9.19 25.82
N ARG A 180 6.46 -8.74 26.09
CA ARG A 180 7.02 -8.55 27.44
C ARG A 180 6.85 -7.12 27.95
N SER A 181 6.06 -6.30 27.25
CA SER A 181 5.65 -4.96 27.64
C SER A 181 6.82 -3.97 27.73
N GLY A 182 7.83 -4.14 26.87
CA GLY A 182 9.00 -3.29 26.81
C GLY A 182 9.54 -3.11 25.39
N VAL A 183 10.41 -2.13 25.25
CA VAL A 183 11.15 -1.81 24.02
C VAL A 183 12.54 -2.42 24.14
N PRO A 184 13.08 -3.10 23.11
CA PRO A 184 14.47 -3.55 23.12
C PRO A 184 15.44 -2.37 23.23
N GLY A 185 16.65 -2.66 23.71
CA GLY A 185 17.71 -1.67 23.76
C GLY A 185 18.21 -1.40 22.36
N ILE A 186 17.78 -0.31 21.73
CA ILE A 186 18.14 0.06 20.36
C ILE A 186 18.49 1.55 20.20
N GLN A 187 19.16 1.83 19.09
CA GLN A 187 19.32 3.15 18.47
C GLN A 187 18.99 3.01 16.99
N ALA A 188 18.15 3.88 16.47
CA ALA A 188 17.75 3.91 15.07
C ALA A 188 17.77 5.36 14.55
N ARG A 189 18.22 5.50 13.31
CA ARG A 189 18.11 6.72 12.50
C ARG A 189 17.41 6.32 11.22
N ASP A 190 16.38 7.04 10.85
CA ASP A 190 15.52 6.65 9.74
C ASP A 190 14.99 7.88 9.00
N TRP A 191 14.85 7.74 7.69
CA TRP A 191 14.36 8.77 6.79
C TRP A 191 13.83 8.12 5.50
N PRO A 192 12.85 8.74 4.83
CA PRO A 192 12.33 8.21 3.58
C PRO A 192 13.30 8.45 2.42
N LEU A 193 13.36 7.50 1.47
CA LEU A 193 14.09 7.67 0.21
C LEU A 193 13.28 8.42 -0.85
N MET A 194 11.95 8.41 -0.72
CA MET A 194 11.03 9.12 -1.60
C MET A 194 10.14 10.03 -0.76
N PRO A 195 9.99 11.32 -1.11
CA PRO A 195 9.16 12.26 -0.35
C PRO A 195 7.66 12.05 -0.55
N VAL A 196 7.24 11.28 -1.57
CA VAL A 196 5.84 10.89 -1.79
C VAL A 196 5.75 9.38 -1.82
N ARG A 197 4.91 8.83 -0.94
CA ARG A 197 4.72 7.39 -0.74
C ARG A 197 3.26 7.18 -0.41
N GLY A 198 2.53 6.43 -1.22
CA GLY A 198 1.09 6.49 -1.13
C GLY A 198 0.38 5.69 -2.19
N SER A 199 -0.93 5.93 -2.27
CA SER A 199 -1.79 5.37 -3.30
C SER A 199 -2.54 6.48 -4.04
N ILE A 200 -3.02 6.12 -5.23
CA ILE A 200 -3.93 6.90 -6.05
C ILE A 200 -5.13 6.01 -6.37
N GLU A 201 -6.35 6.45 -6.05
CA GLU A 201 -7.58 5.71 -6.38
C GLU A 201 -7.97 5.96 -7.85
N GLY A 202 -7.09 5.57 -8.77
CA GLY A 202 -7.17 5.88 -10.20
C GLY A 202 -7.73 4.77 -11.10
N PHE A 203 -8.13 3.65 -10.52
CA PHE A 203 -8.61 2.47 -11.27
C PHE A 203 -10.07 2.60 -11.72
N TYR A 204 -10.42 1.87 -12.78
CA TYR A 204 -11.81 1.67 -13.21
C TYR A 204 -12.45 0.48 -12.48
N GLY A 205 -13.77 0.51 -12.29
CA GLY A 205 -14.55 -0.56 -11.62
C GLY A 205 -15.35 -0.05 -10.43
N ILE A 206 -15.64 -0.93 -9.47
CA ILE A 206 -16.28 -0.56 -8.20
C ILE A 206 -15.29 0.28 -7.37
N PRO A 207 -15.63 1.51 -6.96
CA PRO A 207 -14.75 2.34 -6.12
C PRO A 207 -14.55 1.71 -4.74
N TRP A 208 -13.53 2.17 -4.02
CA TRP A 208 -13.42 1.79 -2.62
C TRP A 208 -14.62 2.31 -1.82
N SER A 209 -15.11 1.43 -0.94
CA SER A 209 -16.11 1.85 0.04
C SER A 209 -15.52 2.93 0.96
N HIS A 210 -16.39 3.72 1.57
CA HIS A 210 -15.97 4.74 2.54
C HIS A 210 -15.13 4.16 3.67
N GLU A 211 -15.56 3.02 4.23
CA GLU A 211 -14.82 2.32 5.29
C GLU A 211 -13.44 1.85 4.80
N ALA A 212 -13.36 1.30 3.59
CA ALA A 212 -12.08 0.89 3.02
C ALA A 212 -11.11 2.07 2.92
N ARG A 213 -11.58 3.26 2.50
CA ARG A 213 -10.75 4.48 2.46
C ARG A 213 -10.26 4.91 3.85
N LEU A 214 -11.11 4.81 4.88
CA LEU A 214 -10.72 5.09 6.27
C LEU A 214 -9.66 4.09 6.77
N ASP A 215 -9.85 2.80 6.51
CA ASP A 215 -8.90 1.73 6.84
C ASP A 215 -7.54 1.97 6.15
N GLN A 216 -7.56 2.42 4.89
CA GLN A 216 -6.37 2.77 4.14
C GLN A 216 -5.55 3.88 4.83
N PHE A 217 -6.17 4.91 5.40
CA PHE A 217 -5.40 5.98 6.06
C PHE A 217 -4.70 5.50 7.33
N VAL A 218 -5.38 4.67 8.13
CA VAL A 218 -4.79 4.05 9.32
C VAL A 218 -3.58 3.23 8.93
N LEU A 219 -3.74 2.40 7.91
CA LEU A 219 -2.69 1.60 7.33
C LEU A 219 -1.49 2.44 6.85
N TYR A 220 -1.75 3.49 6.07
CA TYR A 220 -0.71 4.36 5.52
C TYR A 220 0.11 5.01 6.64
N GLY A 221 -0.56 5.53 7.67
CA GLY A 221 0.12 6.08 8.84
C GLY A 221 0.98 5.05 9.57
N GLN A 222 0.51 3.81 9.72
CA GLN A 222 1.25 2.72 10.36
C GLN A 222 2.52 2.32 9.61
N HIS A 223 2.52 2.42 8.29
CA HIS A 223 3.64 2.06 7.40
C HIS A 223 4.37 3.27 6.80
N LYS A 224 4.16 4.47 7.36
CA LYS A 224 4.82 5.73 6.97
C LYS A 224 4.59 6.13 5.51
N MET A 225 3.48 5.70 4.91
CA MET A 225 2.96 6.26 3.67
C MET A 225 2.27 7.59 4.01
N ASN A 226 2.46 8.59 3.17
CA ASN A 226 2.11 9.98 3.47
C ASN A 226 1.18 10.62 2.46
N THR A 227 0.72 9.90 1.43
CA THR A 227 -0.10 10.50 0.36
C THR A 227 -1.25 9.57 0.00
N TYR A 228 -2.42 10.15 -0.20
CA TYR A 228 -3.55 9.51 -0.87
C TYR A 228 -4.16 10.49 -1.87
N ILE A 229 -4.15 10.12 -3.16
CA ILE A 229 -4.76 10.92 -4.22
C ILE A 229 -6.18 10.43 -4.45
N TYR A 230 -7.16 11.23 -4.01
CA TYR A 230 -8.59 10.99 -4.18
C TYR A 230 -9.02 11.34 -5.61
N THR A 231 -9.17 10.32 -6.45
CA THR A 231 -9.64 10.45 -7.85
C THR A 231 -10.62 9.35 -8.30
N PRO A 232 -11.54 8.85 -7.44
CA PRO A 232 -12.46 7.79 -7.84
C PRO A 232 -13.28 8.17 -9.09
N LYS A 233 -13.26 7.31 -10.11
CA LYS A 233 -13.80 7.64 -11.44
C LYS A 233 -15.33 7.76 -11.47
N ASP A 234 -16.03 7.23 -10.47
CA ASP A 234 -17.50 7.30 -10.33
C ASP A 234 -17.99 8.58 -9.64
N ASP A 235 -17.11 9.32 -8.97
CA ASP A 235 -17.47 10.63 -8.41
C ASP A 235 -17.59 11.66 -9.54
N GLU A 236 -18.84 11.93 -9.92
CA GLU A 236 -19.16 12.90 -10.97
C GLU A 236 -18.64 14.30 -10.67
N LEU A 237 -18.53 14.69 -9.39
CA LEU A 237 -18.11 16.03 -8.97
C LEU A 237 -16.59 16.24 -9.04
N LEU A 238 -15.82 15.20 -9.35
CA LEU A 238 -14.42 15.31 -9.77
C LEU A 238 -14.27 15.54 -11.27
N ARG A 239 -15.25 15.07 -12.06
CA ARG A 239 -15.14 14.94 -13.51
C ARG A 239 -16.32 15.56 -14.26
N ARG A 240 -17.42 14.84 -14.45
CA ARG A 240 -18.53 15.28 -15.34
C ARG A 240 -19.25 16.54 -14.86
N ARG A 241 -19.30 16.76 -13.55
CA ARG A 241 -19.99 17.86 -12.86
C ARG A 241 -19.02 18.65 -11.98
N TRP A 242 -17.75 18.73 -12.41
CA TRP A 242 -16.65 19.31 -11.63
C TRP A 242 -16.87 20.75 -11.15
N ARG A 243 -17.73 21.51 -11.84
CA ARG A 243 -18.11 22.89 -11.48
C ARG A 243 -19.07 22.99 -10.29
N GLU A 244 -19.79 21.91 -9.96
CA GLU A 244 -20.77 21.88 -8.88
C GLU A 244 -20.08 21.52 -7.55
N LEU A 245 -20.52 22.11 -6.43
CA LEU A 245 -19.95 21.84 -5.09
C LEU A 245 -20.56 20.59 -4.44
N TYR A 246 -19.83 19.99 -3.49
CA TYR A 246 -20.38 18.91 -2.66
C TYR A 246 -21.37 19.46 -1.64
N GLU A 247 -22.41 18.69 -1.30
CA GLU A 247 -23.43 19.07 -0.31
C GLU A 247 -23.88 17.84 0.49
N GLY A 248 -24.45 18.07 1.69
CA GLY A 248 -25.05 17.03 2.51
C GLY A 248 -24.10 15.88 2.87
N ASP A 249 -24.61 14.65 2.81
CA ASP A 249 -23.89 13.44 3.23
C ASP A 249 -22.55 13.23 2.51
N ASP A 250 -22.40 13.67 1.26
CA ASP A 250 -21.15 13.50 0.51
C ASP A 250 -20.07 14.47 1.01
N LEU A 251 -20.45 15.68 1.41
CA LEU A 251 -19.53 16.64 2.04
C LEU A 251 -19.10 16.17 3.44
N ASP A 252 -20.04 15.61 4.21
CA ASP A 252 -19.76 15.06 5.55
C ASP A 252 -18.78 13.88 5.47
N LYS A 253 -18.94 12.99 4.47
CA LYS A 253 -17.98 11.90 4.22
C LYS A 253 -16.60 12.44 3.84
N LEU A 254 -16.52 13.47 2.99
CA LEU A 254 -15.23 14.08 2.64
C LEU A 254 -14.55 14.68 3.88
N GLN A 255 -15.29 15.34 4.78
CA GLN A 255 -14.73 15.83 6.04
C GLN A 255 -14.15 14.67 6.88
N GLU A 256 -14.89 13.57 7.02
CA GLU A 256 -14.41 12.40 7.78
C GLU A 256 -13.15 11.78 7.17
N LEU A 257 -13.08 11.68 5.84
CA LEU A 257 -11.88 11.22 5.15
C LEU A 257 -10.69 12.15 5.40
N VAL A 258 -10.88 13.46 5.29
CA VAL A 258 -9.82 14.47 5.52
C VAL A 258 -9.33 14.44 6.96
N ASP A 259 -10.24 14.38 7.94
CA ASP A 259 -9.90 14.30 9.36
C ASP A 259 -9.11 13.03 9.68
N THR A 260 -9.52 11.90 9.11
CA THR A 260 -8.87 10.60 9.32
C THR A 260 -7.50 10.53 8.65
N ALA A 261 -7.36 11.09 7.44
CA ALA A 261 -6.06 11.22 6.77
C ALA A 261 -5.09 12.08 7.58
N ASN A 262 -5.54 13.26 8.04
CA ASN A 262 -4.75 14.16 8.89
C ASN A 262 -4.32 13.51 10.21
N ALA A 263 -5.21 12.77 10.86
CA ALA A 263 -4.90 12.04 12.10
C ALA A 263 -3.83 10.94 11.91
N ASN A 264 -3.61 10.49 10.67
CA ASN A 264 -2.61 9.48 10.33
C ASN A 264 -1.39 10.06 9.59
N HIS A 265 -1.26 11.40 9.53
CA HIS A 265 -0.22 12.11 8.80
C HIS A 265 -0.16 11.73 7.31
N VAL A 266 -1.33 11.47 6.72
CA VAL A 266 -1.52 11.23 5.29
C VAL A 266 -2.04 12.51 4.64
N ASP A 267 -1.33 12.99 3.64
CA ASP A 267 -1.75 14.09 2.78
C ASP A 267 -2.91 13.61 1.90
N PHE A 268 -4.13 14.02 2.25
CA PHE A 268 -5.29 13.86 1.38
C PHE A 268 -5.16 14.84 0.22
N THR A 269 -4.83 14.34 -0.98
CA THR A 269 -4.73 15.14 -2.20
C THR A 269 -6.04 15.03 -2.97
N PHE A 270 -6.72 16.15 -3.16
CA PHE A 270 -7.96 16.20 -3.95
C PHE A 270 -7.64 16.42 -5.43
N ALA A 271 -8.01 15.45 -6.29
CA ALA A 271 -7.78 15.51 -7.73
C ALA A 271 -9.03 15.89 -8.52
N LEU A 272 -9.00 17.05 -9.16
CA LEU A 272 -10.04 17.50 -10.09
C LEU A 272 -9.67 17.08 -11.51
N SER A 273 -10.60 16.47 -12.25
CA SER A 273 -10.44 16.05 -13.65
C SER A 273 -11.35 16.86 -14.58
N PRO A 274 -11.10 18.18 -14.76
CA PRO A 274 -12.02 19.07 -15.46
C PRO A 274 -11.95 18.92 -16.99
N GLY A 275 -10.93 18.25 -17.53
CA GLY A 275 -10.59 18.33 -18.95
C GLY A 275 -11.56 17.67 -19.93
N ASN A 276 -12.68 17.10 -19.47
CA ASN A 276 -13.75 16.64 -20.36
C ASN A 276 -14.47 17.80 -21.09
N ASP A 277 -14.55 18.97 -20.45
CA ASP A 277 -15.26 20.14 -20.98
C ASP A 277 -14.67 21.49 -20.48
N LEU A 278 -13.42 21.48 -19.99
CA LEU A 278 -12.72 22.67 -19.54
C LEU A 278 -12.43 23.62 -20.70
N CYS A 279 -12.76 24.90 -20.51
CA CYS A 279 -12.30 26.00 -21.34
C CYS A 279 -11.13 26.72 -20.62
N TYR A 280 -9.89 26.48 -21.05
CA TYR A 280 -8.67 26.92 -20.36
C TYR A 280 -8.55 28.46 -20.25
N SER A 281 -9.17 29.19 -21.18
CA SER A 281 -9.21 30.66 -21.19
C SER A 281 -10.39 31.27 -20.42
N SER A 282 -11.33 30.46 -19.94
CA SER A 282 -12.56 30.94 -19.30
C SER A 282 -12.34 31.37 -17.84
N GLU A 283 -12.77 32.58 -17.51
CA GLU A 283 -12.82 33.07 -16.14
C GLU A 283 -13.84 32.31 -15.29
N ASP A 284 -14.98 31.90 -15.88
CA ASP A 284 -16.03 31.20 -15.16
C ASP A 284 -15.56 29.79 -14.74
N ASP A 285 -14.82 29.11 -15.62
CA ASP A 285 -14.25 27.80 -15.33
C ASP A 285 -13.14 27.89 -14.26
N PHE A 286 -12.27 28.88 -14.38
CA PHE A 286 -11.26 29.14 -13.35
C PHE A 286 -11.92 29.43 -11.98
N ASN A 287 -12.96 30.26 -11.95
CA ASN A 287 -13.69 30.55 -10.72
C ASN A 287 -14.39 29.32 -10.15
N ALA A 288 -14.89 28.40 -10.99
CA ALA A 288 -15.45 27.13 -10.54
C ALA A 288 -14.40 26.21 -9.91
N THR A 289 -13.20 26.11 -10.50
CA THR A 289 -12.07 25.38 -9.88
C THR A 289 -11.72 25.99 -8.52
N VAL A 290 -11.60 27.32 -8.44
CA VAL A 290 -11.30 28.01 -7.18
C VAL A 290 -12.39 27.76 -6.13
N ALA A 291 -13.67 27.86 -6.49
CA ALA A 291 -14.77 27.62 -5.56
C ALA A 291 -14.78 26.18 -5.02
N LYS A 292 -14.52 25.21 -5.89
CA LYS A 292 -14.36 23.80 -5.50
C LYS A 292 -13.18 23.65 -4.54
N PHE A 293 -12.00 24.14 -4.93
CA PHE A 293 -10.80 24.02 -4.10
C PHE A 293 -10.91 24.75 -2.76
N ASP A 294 -11.57 25.90 -2.71
CA ASP A 294 -11.87 26.61 -1.46
C ASP A 294 -12.74 25.76 -0.53
N GLN A 295 -13.78 25.08 -1.05
CA GLN A 295 -14.61 24.17 -0.25
C GLN A 295 -13.76 23.07 0.38
N LEU A 296 -12.88 22.42 -0.38
CA LEU A 296 -12.04 21.32 0.13
C LEU A 296 -10.95 21.82 1.09
N ARG A 297 -10.35 22.98 0.82
CA ARG A 297 -9.40 23.62 1.74
C ARG A 297 -10.05 23.92 3.09
N ASP A 298 -11.29 24.38 3.08
CA ASP A 298 -12.04 24.69 4.30
C ASP A 298 -12.34 23.42 5.13
N LEU A 299 -12.31 22.22 4.54
CA LEU A 299 -12.34 20.93 5.25
C LEU A 299 -10.96 20.53 5.85
N GLY A 300 -9.88 21.17 5.42
CA GLY A 300 -8.51 20.92 5.89
C GLY A 300 -7.54 20.39 4.83
N VAL A 301 -7.98 20.22 3.57
CA VAL A 301 -7.10 19.76 2.47
C VAL A 301 -5.98 20.76 2.20
N GLN A 302 -4.73 20.27 2.16
CA GLN A 302 -3.54 21.09 1.88
C GLN A 302 -2.93 20.85 0.49
N ARG A 303 -3.26 19.72 -0.16
CA ARG A 303 -2.72 19.32 -1.47
C ARG A 303 -3.83 19.20 -2.51
N PHE A 304 -3.55 19.73 -3.69
CA PHE A 304 -4.49 19.79 -4.79
C PHE A 304 -3.85 19.30 -6.07
N TYR A 305 -4.67 18.68 -6.91
CA TYR A 305 -4.24 18.02 -8.11
C TYR A 305 -5.20 18.33 -9.25
N ILE A 306 -4.68 18.58 -10.45
CA ILE A 306 -5.49 18.71 -11.68
C ILE A 306 -5.08 17.61 -12.66
N ALA A 307 -6.03 16.73 -12.98
CA ALA A 307 -5.85 15.61 -13.88
C ALA A 307 -6.23 15.98 -15.31
N LEU A 308 -5.31 15.75 -16.25
CA LEU A 308 -5.48 16.03 -17.68
C LEU A 308 -5.22 14.77 -18.55
N ASP A 309 -5.26 13.59 -17.92
CA ASP A 309 -5.31 12.27 -18.52
C ASP A 309 -6.73 11.91 -18.99
N ASP A 310 -6.84 11.01 -19.96
CA ASP A 310 -8.13 10.47 -20.44
C ASP A 310 -9.17 11.53 -20.87
N ILE A 311 -8.71 12.61 -21.52
CA ILE A 311 -9.54 13.70 -22.05
C ILE A 311 -9.69 13.63 -23.58
N PRO A 312 -10.73 14.24 -24.18
CA PRO A 312 -10.79 14.42 -25.63
C PRO A 312 -9.61 15.27 -26.12
N THR A 313 -9.06 14.91 -27.29
CA THR A 313 -7.84 15.53 -27.86
C THR A 313 -8.01 15.92 -29.32
N ASP A 314 -9.23 15.86 -29.85
CA ASP A 314 -9.59 16.21 -31.22
C ASP A 314 -9.79 17.72 -31.43
N GLY A 315 -9.87 18.51 -30.35
CA GLY A 315 -10.05 19.95 -30.37
C GLY A 315 -10.18 20.53 -28.97
N PHE A 316 -10.26 21.86 -28.86
CA PHE A 316 -10.73 22.50 -27.63
C PHE A 316 -12.26 22.39 -27.48
N HIS A 317 -12.75 22.72 -26.29
CA HIS A 317 -14.19 22.68 -25.96
C HIS A 317 -14.90 24.03 -26.12
N CYS A 318 -14.16 25.10 -26.45
CA CYS A 318 -14.70 26.45 -26.59
C CYS A 318 -13.91 27.28 -27.62
N ASP A 319 -14.63 28.14 -28.34
CA ASP A 319 -14.07 29.02 -29.38
C ASP A 319 -12.96 29.95 -28.84
N SER A 320 -13.01 30.34 -27.56
CA SER A 320 -12.02 31.25 -26.98
C SER A 320 -10.65 30.61 -26.78
N ASP A 321 -10.59 29.28 -26.61
CA ASP A 321 -9.33 28.56 -26.58
C ASP A 321 -8.76 28.41 -28.00
N ASP A 322 -9.61 28.10 -28.99
CA ASP A 322 -9.23 28.06 -30.41
C ASP A 322 -8.65 29.40 -30.91
N ASP A 323 -9.26 30.51 -30.49
CA ASP A 323 -8.78 31.86 -30.82
C ASP A 323 -7.44 32.20 -30.16
N LYS A 324 -7.17 31.64 -28.97
CA LYS A 324 -5.98 31.97 -28.17
C LYS A 324 -4.78 31.08 -28.48
N TRP A 325 -5.00 29.80 -28.76
CA TRP A 325 -3.96 28.80 -28.99
C TRP A 325 -4.18 28.09 -30.35
N PRO A 326 -3.61 28.63 -31.45
CA PRO A 326 -3.80 28.04 -32.77
C PRO A 326 -3.26 26.61 -32.85
N HIS A 327 -4.07 25.72 -33.42
CA HIS A 327 -3.73 24.31 -33.58
C HIS A 327 -2.48 24.08 -34.45
N ASP A 328 -1.63 23.16 -34.02
CA ASP A 328 -0.51 22.62 -34.77
C ASP A 328 -0.47 21.08 -34.70
N GLN A 329 0.43 20.47 -35.48
CA GLN A 329 0.58 19.02 -35.55
C GLN A 329 1.43 18.43 -34.41
N GLU A 330 2.09 19.28 -33.63
CA GLU A 330 3.03 18.89 -32.56
C GLU A 330 2.40 19.01 -31.16
N TRP A 331 1.11 19.35 -31.11
CA TRP A 331 0.30 19.44 -29.89
C TRP A 331 0.76 20.56 -28.93
N HIS A 332 1.51 21.54 -29.44
CA HIS A 332 1.93 22.68 -28.61
C HIS A 332 0.75 23.54 -28.17
N TRP A 333 -0.31 23.59 -28.98
CA TRP A 333 -1.55 24.29 -28.66
C TRP A 333 -2.15 23.81 -27.32
N LEU A 334 -2.24 22.49 -27.14
CA LEU A 334 -2.76 21.88 -25.93
C LEU A 334 -1.78 22.05 -24.75
N ALA A 335 -0.49 21.86 -24.99
CA ALA A 335 0.56 22.07 -24.00
C ALA A 335 0.55 23.50 -23.43
N ASP A 336 0.46 24.51 -24.30
CA ASP A 336 0.40 25.93 -23.91
C ASP A 336 -0.87 26.26 -23.13
N ALA A 337 -2.03 25.71 -23.53
CA ALA A 337 -3.29 25.93 -22.85
C ALA A 337 -3.31 25.33 -21.44
N GLN A 338 -2.89 24.08 -21.32
CA GLN A 338 -2.84 23.37 -20.04
C GLN A 338 -1.82 24.00 -19.10
N ALA A 339 -0.60 24.29 -19.57
CA ALA A 339 0.41 24.97 -18.77
C ALA A 339 -0.07 26.36 -18.32
N CYS A 340 -0.72 27.13 -19.19
CA CYS A 340 -1.28 28.44 -18.83
C CYS A 340 -2.32 28.32 -17.70
N TYR A 341 -3.21 27.33 -17.76
CA TYR A 341 -4.24 27.13 -16.73
C TYR A 341 -3.65 26.68 -15.40
N LEU A 342 -2.76 25.68 -15.43
CA LEU A 342 -2.08 25.17 -14.23
C LEU A 342 -1.23 26.25 -13.56
N ASN A 343 -0.48 27.04 -14.33
CA ASN A 343 0.30 28.16 -13.82
C ASN A 343 -0.58 29.18 -13.11
N ARG A 344 -1.76 29.47 -13.68
CA ARG A 344 -2.71 30.39 -13.06
C ARG A 344 -3.21 29.86 -11.72
N VAL A 345 -3.60 28.59 -11.64
CA VAL A 345 -4.03 27.95 -10.37
C VAL A 345 -2.88 27.96 -9.35
N GLN A 346 -1.66 27.61 -9.78
CA GLN A 346 -0.46 27.63 -8.94
C GLN A 346 -0.18 29.04 -8.38
N GLN A 347 -0.20 30.07 -9.22
CA GLN A 347 0.23 31.42 -8.84
C GLN A 347 -0.89 32.23 -8.16
N GLU A 348 -2.12 32.16 -8.67
CA GLU A 348 -3.23 32.99 -8.17
C GLU A 348 -3.96 32.38 -6.97
N TRP A 349 -3.88 31.06 -6.79
CA TRP A 349 -4.59 30.35 -5.73
C TRP A 349 -3.65 29.60 -4.77
N ILE A 350 -2.86 28.62 -5.24
CA ILE A 350 -2.00 27.78 -4.37
C ILE A 350 -1.02 28.64 -3.54
N GLU A 351 -0.21 29.47 -4.20
CA GLU A 351 0.80 30.29 -3.51
C GLU A 351 0.18 31.35 -2.59
N LYS A 352 -0.94 31.92 -3.01
CA LYS A 352 -1.66 32.96 -2.24
C LYS A 352 -2.20 32.41 -0.93
N HIS A 353 -2.57 31.13 -0.90
CA HIS A 353 -3.06 30.44 0.30
C HIS A 353 -1.95 29.75 1.10
N GLY A 354 -0.70 29.77 0.63
CA GLY A 354 0.42 29.11 1.30
C GLY A 354 0.31 27.59 1.33
N LEU A 355 -0.33 27.01 0.30
CA LEU A 355 -0.54 25.58 0.15
C LEU A 355 0.68 24.91 -0.50
N ASP A 356 0.73 23.58 -0.41
CA ASP A 356 1.72 22.77 -1.11
C ASP A 356 1.56 22.91 -2.64
N ALA A 357 2.65 22.70 -3.37
CA ALA A 357 2.67 22.89 -4.82
C ALA A 357 1.61 22.02 -5.54
N LEU A 358 0.99 22.58 -6.58
CA LEU A 358 0.00 21.89 -7.41
C LEU A 358 0.61 20.63 -8.02
N GLU A 359 -0.17 19.56 -8.02
CA GLU A 359 0.17 18.31 -8.70
C GLU A 359 -0.66 18.15 -9.99
N THR A 360 -0.11 17.47 -10.99
CA THR A 360 -0.83 17.21 -12.24
C THR A 360 -0.34 15.93 -12.92
N VAL A 361 -1.25 15.24 -13.62
CA VAL A 361 -0.90 14.30 -14.68
C VAL A 361 -1.21 14.97 -16.03
N PRO A 362 -0.22 15.08 -16.94
CA PRO A 362 -0.42 15.64 -18.26
C PRO A 362 -1.12 14.65 -19.20
N THR A 363 -1.57 15.11 -20.36
CA THR A 363 -2.23 14.24 -21.36
C THR A 363 -1.29 13.16 -21.89
N ASN A 364 -0.04 13.50 -22.21
CA ASN A 364 0.99 12.51 -22.50
C ASN A 364 1.74 12.19 -21.20
N TYR A 365 1.26 11.23 -20.41
CA TYR A 365 1.81 10.88 -19.09
C TYR A 365 2.73 9.66 -19.06
N ALA A 366 2.80 8.89 -20.14
CA ALA A 366 3.59 7.66 -20.24
C ALA A 366 4.82 7.84 -21.15
N GLY A 367 5.91 7.12 -20.84
CA GLY A 367 7.14 7.06 -21.64
C GLY A 367 8.14 8.18 -21.34
N SER A 368 9.43 7.86 -21.46
CA SER A 368 10.55 8.78 -21.18
C SER A 368 11.19 9.38 -22.43
N GLN A 369 10.76 9.00 -23.63
CA GLN A 369 11.40 9.46 -24.88
C GLN A 369 11.01 10.92 -25.20
N PRO A 370 11.88 11.67 -25.93
CA PRO A 370 11.56 13.02 -26.36
C PRO A 370 10.21 13.11 -27.06
N ASP A 371 9.41 14.10 -26.67
CA ASP A 371 8.03 14.30 -27.12
C ASP A 371 7.76 15.82 -27.19
N PRO A 372 7.29 16.35 -28.34
CA PRO A 372 7.07 17.79 -28.51
C PRO A 372 6.07 18.39 -27.53
N TYR A 373 5.00 17.67 -27.20
CA TYR A 373 4.02 18.13 -26.23
C TYR A 373 4.65 18.17 -24.82
N LYS A 374 5.38 17.14 -24.40
CA LYS A 374 6.02 17.09 -23.07
C LYS A 374 7.08 18.18 -22.90
N ASP A 375 7.93 18.37 -23.92
CA ASP A 375 8.96 19.42 -23.91
C ASP A 375 8.32 20.81 -23.80
N ARG A 376 7.27 21.05 -24.59
CA ARG A 376 6.56 22.33 -24.59
C ARG A 376 5.81 22.56 -23.28
N PHE A 377 5.04 21.58 -22.82
CA PHE A 377 4.27 21.63 -21.58
C PHE A 377 5.21 21.92 -20.42
N GLY A 378 6.26 21.11 -20.28
CA GLY A 378 7.32 21.28 -19.30
C GLY A 378 7.98 22.65 -19.34
N THR A 379 8.34 23.13 -20.53
CA THR A 379 8.98 24.44 -20.72
C THR A 379 8.10 25.61 -20.26
N GLN A 380 6.79 25.55 -20.52
CA GLN A 380 5.85 26.61 -20.14
C GLN A 380 5.37 26.51 -18.69
N LEU A 381 5.36 25.31 -18.11
CA LEU A 381 4.84 25.07 -16.77
C LEU A 381 5.72 25.73 -15.69
N ASP A 382 5.06 26.28 -14.68
CA ASP A 382 5.69 26.77 -13.46
C ASP A 382 6.46 25.62 -12.80
N LYS A 383 7.76 25.84 -12.54
CA LYS A 383 8.67 24.80 -12.07
C LYS A 383 8.37 24.29 -10.66
N LYS A 384 7.44 24.92 -9.95
CA LYS A 384 6.93 24.39 -8.68
C LYS A 384 5.89 23.28 -8.89
N VAL A 385 5.12 23.31 -9.98
CA VAL A 385 4.09 22.31 -10.26
C VAL A 385 4.77 20.95 -10.41
N ARG A 386 4.21 19.93 -9.76
CA ARG A 386 4.73 18.56 -9.75
C ARG A 386 4.04 17.74 -10.82
N ILE A 387 4.82 17.04 -11.64
CA ILE A 387 4.32 16.27 -12.79
C ILE A 387 4.33 14.79 -12.44
N GLN A 388 3.18 14.12 -12.60
CA GLN A 388 3.05 12.68 -12.46
C GLN A 388 3.35 11.96 -13.78
N TRP A 389 4.04 10.81 -13.69
CA TRP A 389 4.48 10.02 -14.84
C TRP A 389 4.37 8.52 -14.53
N THR A 390 3.91 7.71 -15.49
CA THR A 390 3.63 6.27 -15.28
C THR A 390 4.78 5.33 -15.61
N GLY A 391 5.98 5.87 -15.89
CA GLY A 391 7.12 5.05 -16.29
C GLY A 391 7.28 4.95 -17.82
N GLU A 392 8.00 3.93 -18.29
CA GLU A 392 8.25 3.74 -19.73
C GLU A 392 6.99 3.41 -20.55
N GLY A 393 5.89 3.00 -19.90
CA GLY A 393 4.58 2.79 -20.50
C GLY A 393 3.45 3.20 -19.56
N VAL A 394 2.20 2.90 -19.94
CA VAL A 394 1.06 3.00 -19.01
C VAL A 394 1.25 2.00 -17.87
N PHE A 395 1.50 0.74 -18.24
CA PHE A 395 2.05 -0.28 -17.36
C PHE A 395 3.53 -0.41 -17.62
N SER A 396 4.36 -0.24 -16.59
CA SER A 396 5.81 -0.21 -16.75
C SER A 396 6.45 -1.50 -16.24
N PRO A 397 7.12 -2.31 -17.09
CA PRO A 397 7.81 -3.53 -16.65
C PRO A 397 8.93 -3.24 -15.67
N ASN A 398 9.64 -2.14 -15.90
CA ASN A 398 10.77 -1.71 -15.10
C ASN A 398 10.92 -0.19 -15.25
N VAL A 399 11.26 0.48 -14.16
CA VAL A 399 11.59 1.90 -14.14
C VAL A 399 13.00 2.03 -13.55
N THR A 400 13.91 2.59 -14.33
CA THR A 400 15.33 2.72 -13.95
C THR A 400 15.67 4.18 -13.62
N VAL A 401 16.82 4.40 -12.97
CA VAL A 401 17.36 5.77 -12.78
C VAL A 401 17.52 6.49 -14.13
N GLU A 402 17.97 5.79 -15.17
CA GLU A 402 18.05 6.36 -16.52
C GLU A 402 16.69 6.74 -17.09
N SER A 403 15.64 5.97 -16.81
CA SER A 403 14.26 6.29 -17.16
C SER A 403 13.84 7.62 -16.51
N VAL A 404 14.07 7.77 -15.20
CA VAL A 404 13.72 8.97 -14.44
C VAL A 404 14.47 10.21 -14.95
N VAL A 405 15.79 10.10 -15.16
CA VAL A 405 16.61 11.21 -15.70
C VAL A 405 16.09 11.65 -17.07
N ARG A 406 15.86 10.70 -17.97
CA ARG A 406 15.37 10.98 -19.32
C ARG A 406 13.95 11.57 -19.31
N ALA A 407 13.09 11.11 -18.40
CA ALA A 407 11.76 11.68 -18.21
C ALA A 407 11.87 13.14 -17.70
N GLY A 408 12.71 13.42 -16.70
CA GLY A 408 12.96 14.79 -16.23
C GLY A 408 13.43 15.74 -17.33
N GLU A 409 14.33 15.28 -18.21
CA GLU A 409 14.75 16.04 -19.41
C GLU A 409 13.59 16.26 -20.38
N THR A 410 12.78 15.23 -20.65
CA THR A 410 11.66 15.29 -21.59
C THR A 410 10.52 16.19 -21.11
N TYR A 411 10.20 16.15 -19.81
CA TYR A 411 9.19 17.02 -19.19
C TYR A 411 9.78 18.34 -18.69
N VAL A 412 11.07 18.61 -18.92
CA VAL A 412 11.79 19.82 -18.52
C VAL A 412 11.51 20.18 -17.05
N THR A 413 11.61 19.20 -16.15
CA THR A 413 11.26 19.35 -14.73
C THR A 413 12.18 18.56 -13.80
N ASP A 414 12.36 19.10 -12.59
CA ASP A 414 13.04 18.44 -11.47
C ASP A 414 12.03 17.92 -10.41
N THR A 415 10.72 18.10 -10.63
CA THR A 415 9.63 17.79 -9.67
C THR A 415 8.75 16.61 -10.10
N LEU A 416 9.30 15.70 -10.90
CA LEU A 416 8.61 14.51 -11.38
C LEU A 416 8.32 13.53 -10.23
N PHE A 417 7.15 12.89 -10.24
CA PHE A 417 6.83 11.77 -9.35
C PHE A 417 6.13 10.63 -10.08
N PHE A 418 6.28 9.42 -9.56
CA PHE A 418 5.91 8.19 -10.25
C PHE A 418 4.51 7.71 -9.86
N TRP A 419 3.71 7.35 -10.87
CA TRP A 419 2.49 6.56 -10.72
C TRP A 419 2.78 5.15 -11.20
N ASP A 420 2.95 4.22 -10.27
CA ASP A 420 3.04 2.80 -10.61
C ASP A 420 1.65 2.22 -10.87
N ASN A 421 1.35 1.81 -12.09
CA ASN A 421 0.12 1.06 -12.39
C ASN A 421 0.28 -0.40 -11.96
N PHE A 422 0.59 -0.62 -10.69
CA PHE A 422 0.69 -1.92 -10.04
C PHE A 422 0.20 -1.75 -8.59
N PRO A 423 -0.68 -2.62 -8.06
CA PRO A 423 -1.16 -3.88 -8.62
C PRO A 423 -2.52 -3.79 -9.35
N VAL A 424 -2.85 -2.64 -9.96
CA VAL A 424 -4.17 -2.41 -10.57
C VAL A 424 -4.57 -3.52 -11.55
N ASN A 425 -5.81 -4.00 -11.42
CA ASN A 425 -6.35 -5.11 -12.20
C ASN A 425 -7.57 -4.74 -13.06
N ASP A 426 -7.80 -3.45 -13.30
CA ASP A 426 -8.91 -2.99 -14.15
C ASP A 426 -8.76 -3.35 -15.64
N GLY A 427 -7.56 -3.81 -16.04
CA GLY A 427 -7.33 -4.46 -17.33
C GLY A 427 -7.82 -5.92 -17.40
N ASP A 428 -7.96 -6.59 -16.25
CA ASP A 428 -8.49 -7.95 -16.13
C ASP A 428 -9.04 -8.21 -14.72
N PHE A 429 -10.32 -7.89 -14.50
CA PHE A 429 -11.00 -8.06 -13.22
C PHE A 429 -11.11 -9.53 -12.76
N SER A 430 -10.83 -10.50 -13.64
CA SER A 430 -10.83 -11.91 -13.23
C SER A 430 -9.61 -12.26 -12.37
N ARG A 431 -8.58 -11.41 -12.32
CA ARG A 431 -7.27 -11.72 -11.73
C ARG A 431 -6.96 -10.85 -10.54
N LEU A 432 -6.19 -11.39 -9.60
CA LEU A 432 -5.51 -10.63 -8.56
C LEU A 432 -4.02 -10.59 -8.86
N PHE A 433 -3.38 -9.46 -8.59
CA PHE A 433 -1.94 -9.29 -8.76
C PHE A 433 -1.28 -9.14 -7.39
N LEU A 434 -0.85 -10.27 -6.82
CA LEU A 434 -0.30 -10.34 -5.47
C LEU A 434 1.23 -10.53 -5.49
N ASN A 435 1.89 -10.00 -6.52
CA ASN A 435 3.35 -10.02 -6.64
C ASN A 435 3.99 -9.04 -5.64
N PRO A 436 5.18 -9.33 -5.12
CA PRO A 436 5.98 -8.30 -4.46
C PRO A 436 6.44 -7.23 -5.47
N LEU A 437 6.69 -6.02 -4.98
CA LEU A 437 7.47 -5.04 -5.71
C LEU A 437 8.92 -5.54 -5.82
N THR A 438 9.52 -5.51 -7.01
CA THR A 438 10.88 -6.03 -7.25
C THR A 438 11.81 -4.91 -7.72
N GLU A 439 12.96 -4.77 -7.05
CA GLU A 439 13.93 -3.66 -7.11
C GLU A 439 14.54 -3.37 -8.49
N PRO A 440 14.69 -2.07 -8.85
CA PRO A 440 15.77 -1.23 -8.27
C PRO A 440 15.37 0.03 -7.46
N ALA A 441 14.07 0.30 -7.25
CA ALA A 441 13.60 1.62 -6.79
C ALA A 441 13.33 1.78 -5.27
N ASN A 442 13.19 0.72 -4.46
CA ASN A 442 12.84 0.84 -3.04
C ASN A 442 14.06 0.91 -2.10
N GLY A 443 15.26 0.98 -2.66
CA GLY A 443 16.47 1.39 -1.95
C GLY A 443 17.34 0.24 -1.43
N PRO A 444 18.52 0.55 -0.87
CA PRO A 444 19.56 -0.44 -0.59
C PRO A 444 19.20 -1.44 0.51
N VAL A 445 18.22 -1.13 1.35
CA VAL A 445 17.78 -1.99 2.49
C VAL A 445 16.53 -2.81 2.18
N TYR A 446 15.87 -2.58 1.04
CA TYR A 446 14.65 -3.31 0.68
C TYR A 446 14.97 -4.73 0.20
N ASP A 447 14.24 -5.70 0.75
CA ASP A 447 14.24 -7.09 0.30
C ASP A 447 12.81 -7.49 -0.04
N ALA A 448 12.54 -7.73 -1.32
CA ALA A 448 11.21 -8.03 -1.83
C ALA A 448 10.58 -9.26 -1.16
N LYS A 449 11.39 -10.27 -0.83
CA LYS A 449 10.90 -11.49 -0.21
C LYS A 449 10.57 -11.25 1.26
N ALA A 450 11.47 -10.62 2.02
CA ALA A 450 11.24 -10.32 3.42
C ALA A 450 10.06 -9.36 3.60
N SER A 451 9.92 -8.37 2.70
CA SER A 451 8.77 -7.47 2.66
C SER A 451 7.47 -8.23 2.38
N MET A 452 7.49 -9.18 1.44
CA MET A 452 6.33 -10.03 1.17
C MET A 452 5.98 -10.94 2.34
N ASP A 453 6.98 -11.58 2.94
CA ASP A 453 6.79 -12.49 4.07
C ASP A 453 6.15 -11.73 5.25
N GLU A 454 6.60 -10.50 5.56
CA GLU A 454 5.93 -9.66 6.55
C GLU A 454 4.50 -9.30 6.09
N ALA A 455 4.32 -8.99 4.80
CA ALA A 455 3.02 -8.70 4.23
C ALA A 455 1.98 -9.81 4.39
N LEU A 456 2.43 -11.05 4.36
CA LEU A 456 1.55 -12.18 4.59
C LEU A 456 1.35 -12.45 6.08
N ARG A 457 2.37 -12.19 6.90
CA ARG A 457 2.30 -12.34 8.36
C ARG A 457 1.27 -11.43 8.98
N GLU A 458 1.36 -10.14 8.69
CA GLU A 458 0.45 -9.20 9.32
C GLU A 458 -0.98 -9.37 8.72
N LEU A 459 -1.16 -9.75 7.43
CA LEU A 459 -2.48 -10.09 6.83
C LEU A 459 -3.14 -11.28 7.54
N ALA A 460 -2.37 -12.35 7.73
CA ALA A 460 -2.85 -13.58 8.34
C ALA A 460 -3.12 -13.43 9.84
N GLY A 461 -2.31 -12.63 10.53
CA GLY A 461 -2.30 -12.56 11.98
C GLY A 461 -1.47 -13.66 12.62
N ARG A 462 -1.80 -14.01 13.88
CA ARG A 462 -1.03 -14.99 14.68
C ARG A 462 -1.32 -16.47 14.35
N ASP A 463 -2.26 -16.75 13.45
CA ASP A 463 -2.67 -18.11 13.10
C ASP A 463 -1.78 -18.68 11.98
N GLU A 464 -0.90 -19.62 12.33
CA GLU A 464 0.06 -20.21 11.37
C GLU A 464 -0.63 -20.97 10.23
N ASP A 465 -1.79 -21.61 10.48
CA ASP A 465 -2.52 -22.33 9.43
C ASP A 465 -3.09 -21.34 8.40
N VAL A 466 -3.52 -20.16 8.87
CA VAL A 466 -3.98 -19.08 8.01
C VAL A 466 -2.83 -18.49 7.21
N HIS A 467 -1.67 -18.29 7.84
CA HIS A 467 -0.48 -17.80 7.16
C HIS A 467 -0.02 -18.76 6.05
N GLU A 468 0.04 -20.06 6.33
CA GLU A 468 0.40 -21.07 5.33
C GLU A 468 -0.61 -21.11 4.16
N ALA A 469 -1.91 -21.03 4.47
CA ALA A 469 -2.97 -20.92 3.48
C ALA A 469 -2.82 -19.67 2.61
N LEU A 470 -2.52 -18.52 3.23
CA LEU A 470 -2.36 -17.25 2.53
C LEU A 470 -1.13 -17.27 1.62
N VAL A 471 0.01 -17.83 2.08
CA VAL A 471 1.19 -18.04 1.24
C VAL A 471 0.85 -18.89 0.01
N ALA A 472 0.10 -19.97 0.20
CA ALA A 472 -0.33 -20.83 -0.92
C ALA A 472 -1.32 -20.14 -1.86
N PHE A 473 -2.22 -19.30 -1.34
CA PHE A 473 -3.16 -18.53 -2.14
C PHE A 473 -2.46 -17.44 -2.96
N VAL A 474 -1.52 -16.73 -2.35
CA VAL A 474 -0.72 -15.71 -3.03
C VAL A 474 0.11 -16.31 -4.14
N ASP A 475 0.72 -17.48 -3.93
CA ASP A 475 1.43 -18.21 -4.99
C ASP A 475 0.56 -18.31 -6.25
N LEU A 476 -0.71 -18.69 -6.12
CA LEU A 476 -1.65 -18.81 -7.25
C LEU A 476 -1.97 -17.49 -7.98
N ASN A 477 -1.61 -16.33 -7.43
CA ASN A 477 -1.92 -15.01 -7.97
C ASN A 477 -0.65 -14.20 -8.24
N GLN A 478 0.48 -14.88 -8.44
CA GLN A 478 1.74 -14.27 -8.85
C GLN A 478 1.92 -14.37 -10.36
N ASN A 479 1.29 -13.46 -11.09
CA ASN A 479 1.58 -13.19 -12.50
C ASN A 479 1.19 -11.76 -12.83
N TRP A 480 2.17 -10.86 -12.91
CA TRP A 480 1.97 -9.54 -13.46
C TRP A 480 2.40 -9.55 -14.93
N PRO A 481 1.46 -9.56 -15.90
CA PRO A 481 1.75 -9.82 -17.32
C PRO A 481 2.52 -8.68 -17.99
N TYR A 482 2.77 -7.60 -17.26
CA TYR A 482 3.55 -6.47 -17.72
C TYR A 482 4.99 -6.49 -17.21
N ARG A 483 5.44 -7.55 -16.51
CA ARG A 483 6.83 -7.74 -16.08
C ARG A 483 7.50 -8.89 -16.84
N GLU A 484 8.80 -8.77 -17.02
CA GLU A 484 9.63 -9.76 -17.72
C GLU A 484 10.73 -10.31 -16.79
N PRO A 485 10.87 -11.64 -16.63
CA PRO A 485 9.97 -12.67 -17.16
C PRO A 485 8.62 -12.69 -16.42
N GLU A 486 7.56 -13.09 -17.12
CA GLU A 486 6.31 -13.44 -16.47
C GLU A 486 6.51 -14.66 -15.54
N ILE A 487 5.92 -14.59 -14.36
CA ILE A 487 5.92 -15.66 -13.35
C ILE A 487 4.51 -16.25 -13.30
N PHE A 488 4.36 -17.56 -13.06
CA PHE A 488 3.06 -18.25 -13.01
C PHE A 488 3.08 -19.28 -11.88
N ALA A 489 2.39 -18.96 -10.77
CA ALA A 489 2.26 -19.81 -9.58
C ALA A 489 3.52 -20.65 -9.27
N PRO A 490 4.65 -20.03 -8.90
CA PRO A 490 5.96 -20.66 -8.94
C PRO A 490 6.06 -21.93 -8.07
N ALA A 491 5.41 -21.97 -6.92
CA ALA A 491 5.40 -23.16 -6.06
C ALA A 491 4.48 -24.26 -6.61
N LEU A 492 3.26 -23.93 -7.07
CA LEU A 492 2.37 -24.89 -7.73
C LEU A 492 3.02 -25.49 -8.99
N SER A 493 3.59 -24.65 -9.85
CA SER A 493 4.30 -25.05 -11.07
C SER A 493 5.43 -26.04 -10.76
N LYS A 494 6.21 -25.76 -9.71
CA LYS A 494 7.25 -26.67 -9.24
C LYS A 494 6.67 -28.01 -8.77
N ASP A 495 5.62 -27.99 -7.96
CA ASP A 495 5.01 -29.22 -7.43
C ASP A 495 4.41 -30.11 -8.55
N ILE A 496 3.85 -29.50 -9.61
CA ILE A 496 3.37 -30.22 -10.80
C ILE A 496 4.53 -30.83 -11.60
N GLN A 497 5.62 -30.08 -11.80
CA GLN A 497 6.82 -30.61 -12.48
C GLN A 497 7.40 -31.81 -11.72
N GLU A 498 7.50 -31.70 -10.39
CA GLU A 498 7.96 -32.79 -9.53
C GLU A 498 7.01 -34.00 -9.58
N PHE A 499 5.69 -33.78 -9.61
CA PHE A 499 4.70 -34.83 -9.80
C PHE A 499 4.93 -35.59 -11.12
N TRP A 500 5.04 -34.91 -12.26
CA TRP A 500 5.25 -35.58 -13.54
C TRP A 500 6.58 -36.35 -13.60
N ALA A 501 7.66 -35.75 -13.10
CA ALA A 501 8.98 -36.40 -13.04
C ALA A 501 9.00 -37.63 -12.10
N ALA A 502 8.19 -37.59 -11.03
CA ALA A 502 8.06 -38.69 -10.09
C ALA A 502 7.06 -39.74 -10.57
N ARG A 503 6.05 -39.42 -11.37
CA ARG A 503 5.12 -40.38 -11.98
C ARG A 503 5.85 -41.35 -12.91
N GLU A 504 6.85 -40.88 -13.66
CA GLU A 504 7.78 -41.76 -14.41
C GLU A 504 8.52 -42.78 -13.51
N LYS A 505 8.55 -42.55 -12.19
CA LYS A 505 9.30 -43.31 -11.18
C LYS A 505 8.43 -43.80 -9.99
N GLY A 506 7.11 -43.62 -10.03
CA GLY A 506 6.14 -44.07 -9.02
C GLY A 506 5.92 -43.19 -7.76
N GLY A 507 6.02 -41.86 -7.81
CA GLY A 507 5.76 -40.97 -6.66
C GLY A 507 4.89 -39.75 -6.97
N GLY A 508 4.08 -39.29 -6.01
CA GLY A 508 3.19 -38.12 -6.15
C GLY A 508 2.98 -37.36 -4.84
N GLY A 509 4.08 -36.90 -4.22
CA GLY A 509 4.09 -36.34 -2.85
C GLY A 509 3.66 -34.86 -2.74
N PRO A 510 4.53 -33.88 -3.07
CA PRO A 510 4.31 -32.46 -2.77
C PRO A 510 3.01 -31.86 -3.35
N LEU A 511 2.67 -32.21 -4.58
CA LEU A 511 1.42 -31.77 -5.22
C LEU A 511 0.19 -32.14 -4.40
N ARG A 512 0.12 -33.36 -3.84
CA ARG A 512 -1.04 -33.78 -3.04
C ARG A 512 -1.19 -32.97 -1.77
N GLU A 513 -0.09 -32.68 -1.09
CA GLU A 513 -0.09 -31.88 0.14
C GLU A 513 -0.58 -30.46 -0.16
N ARG A 514 -0.07 -29.85 -1.24
CA ARG A 514 -0.57 -28.54 -1.71
C ARG A 514 -2.06 -28.58 -2.03
N LEU A 515 -2.53 -29.54 -2.82
CA LEU A 515 -3.95 -29.65 -3.17
C LEU A 515 -4.84 -29.81 -1.93
N GLN A 516 -4.38 -30.54 -0.90
CA GLN A 516 -5.09 -30.66 0.38
C GLN A 516 -5.20 -29.33 1.14
N LEU A 517 -4.16 -28.51 1.11
CA LEU A 517 -4.20 -27.16 1.67
C LEU A 517 -5.13 -26.25 0.85
N LEU A 518 -5.00 -26.27 -0.48
CA LEU A 518 -5.80 -25.43 -1.38
C LEU A 518 -7.30 -25.68 -1.23
N MET A 519 -7.71 -26.94 -0.99
CA MET A 519 -9.11 -27.29 -0.73
C MET A 519 -9.70 -26.66 0.55
N LYS A 520 -8.87 -26.15 1.46
CA LYS A 520 -9.29 -25.52 2.72
C LYS A 520 -9.22 -23.99 2.68
N LEU A 521 -8.78 -23.39 1.56
CA LEU A 521 -8.54 -21.94 1.50
C LEU A 521 -9.75 -21.09 1.95
N PRO A 522 -10.99 -21.29 1.47
CA PRO A 522 -12.10 -20.43 1.87
C PRO A 522 -12.34 -20.43 3.39
N GLU A 523 -12.21 -21.59 4.03
CA GLU A 523 -12.35 -21.72 5.49
C GLU A 523 -11.18 -21.02 6.20
N LEU A 524 -9.94 -21.33 5.81
CA LEU A 524 -8.75 -20.82 6.48
C LEU A 524 -8.62 -19.30 6.31
N LEU A 525 -8.77 -18.78 5.09
CA LEU A 525 -8.61 -17.35 4.82
C LEU A 525 -9.70 -16.49 5.48
N SER A 526 -10.90 -17.01 5.70
CA SER A 526 -11.94 -16.30 6.47
C SER A 526 -11.52 -15.95 7.92
N ARG A 527 -10.51 -16.66 8.45
CA ARG A 527 -9.99 -16.45 9.80
C ARG A 527 -8.90 -15.36 9.88
N MET A 528 -8.38 -14.85 8.77
CA MET A 528 -7.35 -13.78 8.73
C MET A 528 -7.70 -12.59 9.62
N ASP A 529 -6.70 -11.96 10.23
CA ASP A 529 -6.91 -10.73 11.02
C ASP A 529 -7.40 -9.59 10.11
N MET A 530 -6.94 -9.53 8.86
CA MET A 530 -7.44 -8.60 7.85
C MET A 530 -8.78 -9.04 7.24
N LYS A 531 -9.90 -8.65 7.87
CA LYS A 531 -11.26 -9.07 7.47
C LYS A 531 -11.73 -8.53 6.12
N GLY A 532 -11.34 -7.30 5.77
CA GLY A 532 -11.65 -6.73 4.44
C GLY A 532 -11.07 -7.60 3.34
N PHE A 533 -9.75 -7.80 3.37
CA PHE A 533 -9.06 -8.66 2.40
C PHE A 533 -9.62 -10.09 2.35
N ALA A 534 -9.95 -10.69 3.49
CA ALA A 534 -10.57 -12.03 3.52
C ALA A 534 -11.91 -12.10 2.78
N THR A 535 -12.71 -11.05 2.86
CA THR A 535 -14.00 -10.93 2.17
C THR A 535 -13.77 -10.77 0.67
N ASP A 536 -12.82 -9.92 0.30
CA ASP A 536 -12.56 -9.55 -1.09
C ASP A 536 -12.02 -10.73 -1.89
N VAL A 537 -11.16 -11.57 -1.29
CA VAL A 537 -10.56 -12.72 -1.98
C VAL A 537 -11.40 -13.99 -1.94
N GLU A 538 -12.59 -13.96 -1.33
CA GLU A 538 -13.47 -15.14 -1.21
C GLU A 538 -13.76 -15.81 -2.57
N PRO A 539 -14.12 -15.08 -3.66
CA PRO A 539 -14.36 -15.68 -4.96
C PRO A 539 -13.15 -16.45 -5.50
N TRP A 540 -11.95 -15.86 -5.42
CA TRP A 540 -10.71 -16.47 -5.88
C TRP A 540 -10.28 -17.66 -5.02
N SER A 541 -10.39 -17.56 -3.70
CA SER A 541 -10.07 -18.68 -2.80
C SER A 541 -11.01 -19.87 -3.02
N THR A 542 -12.27 -19.60 -3.38
CA THR A 542 -13.27 -20.61 -3.74
C THR A 542 -12.92 -21.28 -5.07
N ALA A 543 -12.55 -20.50 -6.10
CA ALA A 543 -12.09 -21.03 -7.37
C ALA A 543 -10.82 -21.90 -7.21
N ALA A 544 -9.87 -21.47 -6.37
CA ALA A 544 -8.66 -22.24 -6.06
C ALA A 544 -8.98 -23.59 -5.40
N MET A 545 -9.94 -23.62 -4.47
CA MET A 545 -10.43 -24.86 -3.86
C MET A 545 -11.13 -25.79 -4.87
N GLN A 546 -11.89 -25.24 -5.82
CA GLN A 546 -12.55 -26.01 -6.88
C GLN A 546 -11.51 -26.61 -7.84
N TRP A 547 -10.52 -25.83 -8.29
CA TRP A 547 -9.39 -26.32 -9.07
C TRP A 547 -8.62 -27.41 -8.34
N ALA A 548 -8.35 -27.22 -7.04
CA ALA A 548 -7.63 -28.19 -6.25
C ALA A 548 -8.36 -29.55 -6.17
N LYS A 549 -9.70 -29.54 -6.06
CA LYS A 549 -10.52 -30.77 -6.13
C LYS A 549 -10.45 -31.41 -7.51
N ALA A 550 -10.53 -30.62 -8.57
CA ALA A 550 -10.40 -31.13 -9.93
C ALA A 550 -9.05 -31.83 -10.13
N CYS A 551 -7.95 -31.20 -9.73
CA CYS A 551 -6.60 -31.77 -9.83
C CYS A 551 -6.41 -33.00 -8.93
N GLN A 552 -7.04 -33.06 -7.75
CA GLN A 552 -7.00 -34.27 -6.92
C GLN A 552 -7.62 -35.47 -7.63
N HIS A 553 -8.77 -35.27 -8.29
CA HIS A 553 -9.41 -36.30 -9.12
C HIS A 553 -8.56 -36.67 -10.34
N LEU A 554 -7.89 -35.70 -10.99
CA LEU A 554 -6.95 -35.99 -12.09
C LEU A 554 -5.76 -36.85 -11.62
N VAL A 555 -5.18 -36.56 -10.45
CA VAL A 555 -4.12 -37.38 -9.87
C VAL A 555 -4.63 -38.81 -9.62
N ALA A 556 -5.81 -38.96 -9.00
CA ALA A 556 -6.40 -40.28 -8.75
C ALA A 556 -6.71 -41.05 -10.05
N MET A 557 -7.15 -40.34 -11.09
CA MET A 557 -7.38 -40.91 -12.42
C MET A 557 -6.08 -41.43 -13.04
N LEU A 558 -5.01 -40.64 -13.01
CA LEU A 558 -3.70 -41.03 -13.56
C LEU A 558 -3.13 -42.27 -12.86
N GLU A 559 -3.31 -42.37 -11.55
CA GLU A 559 -2.88 -43.54 -10.77
C GLU A 559 -3.73 -44.79 -11.07
N ALA A 560 -5.04 -44.62 -11.22
CA ALA A 560 -5.90 -45.72 -11.64
C ALA A 560 -5.51 -46.26 -13.03
N LEU A 561 -5.12 -45.38 -13.96
CA LEU A 561 -4.56 -45.79 -15.25
C LEU A 561 -3.25 -46.56 -15.10
N ASP A 562 -2.34 -46.11 -14.23
CA ASP A 562 -1.07 -46.77 -13.96
C ASP A 562 -1.27 -48.17 -13.32
N GLU A 563 -2.35 -48.34 -12.54
CA GLU A 563 -2.78 -49.62 -11.96
C GLU A 563 -3.59 -50.50 -12.93
N GLY A 564 -3.96 -49.97 -14.11
CA GLY A 564 -4.80 -50.66 -15.09
C GLY A 564 -6.30 -50.69 -14.77
N ASP A 565 -6.75 -49.92 -13.79
CA ASP A 565 -8.16 -49.77 -13.41
C ASP A 565 -8.86 -48.67 -14.22
N LYS A 566 -9.27 -49.03 -15.44
CA LYS A 566 -9.97 -48.11 -16.33
C LYS A 566 -11.31 -47.61 -15.78
N THR A 567 -12.01 -48.44 -15.00
CA THR A 567 -13.34 -48.05 -14.48
C THR A 567 -13.20 -46.90 -13.51
N LYS A 568 -12.25 -47.03 -12.56
CA LYS A 568 -11.94 -45.96 -11.62
C LYS A 568 -11.37 -44.73 -12.33
N ALA A 569 -10.52 -44.90 -13.34
CA ALA A 569 -10.03 -43.77 -14.13
C ALA A 569 -11.16 -42.98 -14.82
N ASP A 570 -12.16 -43.67 -15.39
CA ASP A 570 -13.33 -43.04 -16.03
C ASP A 570 -14.19 -42.28 -14.99
N GLU A 571 -14.39 -42.83 -13.80
CA GLU A 571 -15.12 -42.20 -12.69
C GLU A 571 -14.41 -40.92 -12.21
N GLU A 572 -13.12 -41.02 -11.90
CA GLU A 572 -12.32 -39.89 -11.42
C GLU A 572 -12.20 -38.78 -12.48
N TYR A 573 -12.07 -39.12 -13.77
CA TYR A 573 -12.07 -38.12 -14.84
C TYR A 573 -13.43 -37.41 -14.97
N GLY A 574 -14.54 -38.12 -14.74
CA GLY A 574 -15.88 -37.55 -14.70
C GLY A 574 -16.02 -36.51 -13.58
N GLU A 575 -15.57 -36.85 -12.37
CA GLU A 575 -15.59 -35.94 -11.22
C GLU A 575 -14.65 -34.74 -11.42
N ALA A 576 -13.46 -34.93 -11.99
CA ALA A 576 -12.55 -33.84 -12.32
C ALA A 576 -13.24 -32.79 -13.21
N LYS A 577 -13.89 -33.21 -14.31
CA LYS A 577 -14.64 -32.31 -15.20
C LYS A 577 -15.81 -31.63 -14.52
N ALA A 578 -16.49 -32.31 -13.59
CA ALA A 578 -17.57 -31.71 -12.82
C ALA A 578 -17.07 -30.58 -11.90
N TRP A 579 -15.85 -30.70 -11.36
CA TRP A 579 -15.20 -29.63 -10.59
C TRP A 579 -14.69 -28.50 -11.47
N VAL A 580 -14.06 -28.79 -12.62
CA VAL A 580 -13.64 -27.75 -13.59
C VAL A 580 -14.83 -26.88 -14.00
N LYS A 581 -16.00 -27.47 -14.29
CA LYS A 581 -17.18 -26.69 -14.65
C LYS A 581 -17.59 -25.65 -13.57
N LYS A 582 -17.30 -25.90 -12.30
CA LYS A 582 -17.64 -24.95 -11.22
C LYS A 582 -16.72 -23.73 -11.19
N THR A 583 -15.50 -23.84 -11.72
CA THR A 583 -14.54 -22.72 -11.78
C THR A 583 -14.96 -21.67 -12.82
N GLU A 584 -15.86 -22.04 -13.74
CA GLU A 584 -16.40 -21.15 -14.79
C GLU A 584 -17.54 -20.25 -14.26
N GLU A 585 -17.97 -20.40 -13.01
CA GLU A 585 -19.02 -19.57 -12.41
C GLU A 585 -18.54 -18.13 -12.21
N LYS A 586 -19.32 -17.17 -12.71
CA LYS A 586 -19.03 -15.74 -12.56
C LYS A 586 -19.42 -15.25 -11.17
N THR A 587 -18.43 -15.03 -10.31
CA THR A 587 -18.62 -14.68 -8.89
C THR A 587 -17.90 -13.40 -8.47
N VAL A 588 -17.06 -12.82 -9.33
CA VAL A 588 -16.48 -11.49 -9.13
C VAL A 588 -17.43 -10.45 -9.72
N GLU A 589 -17.96 -9.54 -8.91
CA GLU A 589 -18.82 -8.44 -9.39
C GLU A 589 -17.96 -7.21 -9.68
N THR A 590 -18.32 -6.43 -10.70
CA THR A 590 -17.65 -5.16 -11.01
C THR A 590 -18.58 -4.22 -11.78
N LEU A 591 -18.04 -3.08 -12.22
CA LEU A 591 -18.66 -2.15 -13.16
C LEU A 591 -17.84 -2.08 -14.44
N ASP A 592 -18.50 -1.99 -15.60
CA ASP A 592 -17.85 -1.65 -16.85
C ASP A 592 -17.39 -0.18 -16.86
N ARG A 593 -16.69 0.24 -17.94
CA ARG A 593 -16.17 1.61 -18.07
C ARG A 593 -17.25 2.69 -18.12
N GLU A 594 -18.48 2.29 -18.47
CA GLU A 594 -19.65 3.15 -18.49
C GLU A 594 -20.39 3.17 -17.13
N GLY A 595 -19.99 2.33 -16.18
CA GLY A 595 -20.58 2.22 -14.84
C GLY A 595 -21.72 1.22 -14.72
N ASN A 596 -21.92 0.32 -15.69
CA ASN A 596 -22.96 -0.73 -15.63
C ASN A 596 -22.44 -2.00 -14.93
N PRO A 597 -23.28 -2.75 -14.20
CA PRO A 597 -22.88 -4.01 -13.57
C PRO A 597 -22.36 -5.06 -14.55
N ASP A 598 -21.23 -5.69 -14.22
CA ASP A 598 -20.64 -6.84 -14.91
C ASP A 598 -20.14 -7.90 -13.91
N SER A 599 -19.79 -9.09 -14.39
CA SER A 599 -19.18 -10.13 -13.57
C SER A 599 -18.26 -11.09 -14.32
N TYR A 600 -17.28 -11.62 -13.61
CA TYR A 600 -16.21 -12.48 -14.13
C TYR A 600 -16.07 -13.76 -13.32
N ALA A 601 -15.63 -14.82 -14.00
CA ALA A 601 -15.18 -16.04 -13.33
C ALA A 601 -13.78 -15.76 -12.75
N PRO A 602 -13.52 -16.03 -11.46
CA PRO A 602 -12.20 -15.81 -10.88
C PRO A 602 -11.14 -16.70 -11.56
N ASN A 603 -10.02 -16.09 -11.93
CA ASN A 603 -8.86 -16.77 -12.51
C ASN A 603 -7.77 -16.87 -11.44
N VAL A 604 -7.27 -18.09 -11.21
CA VAL A 604 -6.24 -18.42 -10.22
C VAL A 604 -5.32 -19.49 -10.79
N GLY A 605 -4.04 -19.44 -10.41
CA GLY A 605 -3.01 -20.35 -10.91
C GLY A 605 -2.49 -19.97 -12.30
N ASP A 606 -3.03 -18.91 -12.91
CA ASP A 606 -2.54 -18.29 -14.15
C ASP A 606 -2.25 -19.28 -15.29
N GLY A 607 -3.17 -20.24 -15.53
CA GLY A 607 -3.03 -21.25 -16.58
C GLY A 607 -2.33 -22.55 -16.15
N VAL A 608 -1.76 -22.61 -14.95
CA VAL A 608 -1.04 -23.79 -14.45
C VAL A 608 -1.98 -24.97 -14.18
N PHE A 609 -3.18 -24.72 -13.64
CA PHE A 609 -4.18 -25.77 -13.45
C PHE A 609 -4.71 -26.29 -14.79
N GLU A 610 -4.95 -25.40 -15.74
CA GLU A 610 -5.42 -25.70 -17.09
C GLU A 610 -4.38 -26.53 -17.86
N SER A 611 -3.09 -26.19 -17.74
CA SER A 611 -2.00 -27.00 -18.32
C SER A 611 -2.00 -28.41 -17.73
N PHE A 612 -2.11 -28.55 -16.41
CA PHE A 612 -2.15 -29.86 -15.76
C PHE A 612 -3.37 -30.69 -16.20
N LEU A 613 -4.54 -30.05 -16.34
CA LEU A 613 -5.74 -30.68 -16.90
C LEU A 613 -5.50 -31.16 -18.34
N GLY A 614 -4.88 -30.34 -19.19
CA GLY A 614 -4.55 -30.68 -20.56
C GLY A 614 -3.63 -31.90 -20.66
N ASP A 615 -2.54 -31.90 -19.90
CA ASP A 615 -1.58 -33.01 -19.87
C ASP A 615 -2.21 -34.30 -19.34
N ALA A 616 -2.97 -34.22 -18.23
CA ALA A 616 -3.66 -35.38 -17.67
C ALA A 616 -4.72 -35.94 -18.63
N THR A 617 -5.44 -35.07 -19.35
CA THR A 617 -6.42 -35.46 -20.37
C THR A 617 -5.74 -36.19 -21.53
N ALA A 618 -4.58 -35.70 -21.98
CA ALA A 618 -3.83 -36.36 -23.06
C ALA A 618 -3.40 -37.79 -22.67
N VAL A 619 -2.98 -38.00 -21.42
CA VAL A 619 -2.69 -39.35 -20.91
C VAL A 619 -3.93 -40.23 -20.89
N TYR A 620 -5.07 -39.71 -20.41
CA TYR A 620 -6.34 -40.43 -20.37
C TYR A 620 -6.83 -40.86 -21.76
N GLU A 621 -6.70 -39.98 -22.76
CA GLU A 621 -7.11 -40.23 -24.14
C GLU A 621 -6.10 -41.08 -24.93
N GLY A 622 -4.90 -41.30 -24.39
CA GLY A 622 -3.82 -42.03 -25.05
C GLY A 622 -3.12 -41.22 -26.16
N THR A 623 -3.12 -39.89 -26.04
CA THR A 623 -2.53 -38.94 -27.00
C THR A 623 -1.31 -38.19 -26.45
N GLY A 624 -0.97 -38.41 -25.17
CA GLY A 624 0.12 -37.75 -24.44
C GLY A 624 1.41 -38.55 -24.30
#